data_AF-A0A7K2QFU0-F1
#
_entry.id   AF-A0A7K2QFU0-F1
#
_cell.length_a   1.000
_cell.length_b   1.000
_cell.length_c   1.000
_cell.angle_alpha   90.00
_cell.angle_beta   90.00
_cell.angle_gamma   90.00
#
_symmetry.space_group_name_H-M   'P 1'
#
loop_
_entity.id
_entity.type
_entity.pdbx_description
1 polymer ?
#
loop_
_entity_poly.entity_id
_entity_poly.type
_entity_poly.pdbx_seq_one_letter_code
_entity_poly.pdbx_strand_id
1 'polypeptide(L)'
;MPGRIEDYALIGDMQTAALVCRDGTVDWLCLPRFDSHAIFAGLLGTEENGFWRIGPAHSADDTPPPATRRRYCGDSLILVSEWDTPLGTVRVTDFMPPRDGAPQLTRIVEGVRGRVPMRSALRMRFSYGRITPWVYHVDGRTVATAGPDSVWLDAEAETYGENLTTYADLTVSPGDRIAFTIQWQPSHEDGPPLPDPENSLRTTQEFWRDWAGHCTYNGPYREAVVRSLITLKALTYAPTGGIVAAPTTSLPEEIGGVRNWDYRYTWLRDAAITLSSLLRTGYRDEARAWREWLLRAVAGDPENLQIMYGIAGERELGEMELDWLPGYEDSAPVRVGNGAADQLQLDVYGEVTEA
;
A
#
# COMPACT_ATOMS: atom_id res chain seq x y z
N MET A 1 -8.66 0.02 -17.34
CA MET A 1 -7.37 0.73 -17.36
C MET A 1 -7.14 1.30 -15.97
N PRO A 2 -5.89 1.37 -15.50
CA PRO A 2 -5.57 2.01 -14.23
C PRO A 2 -6.05 3.46 -14.23
N GLY A 3 -6.30 4.01 -13.03
CA GLY A 3 -6.56 5.43 -12.84
C GLY A 3 -5.28 6.25 -13.11
N ARG A 4 -5.42 7.58 -13.16
CA ARG A 4 -4.25 8.47 -13.25
C ARG A 4 -3.44 8.39 -11.96
N ILE A 5 -2.12 8.51 -12.03
CA ILE A 5 -1.22 8.46 -10.86
C ILE A 5 -1.69 9.43 -9.74
N GLU A 6 -2.06 10.66 -10.11
CA GLU A 6 -2.54 11.69 -9.17
C GLU A 6 -3.92 11.39 -8.54
N ASP A 7 -4.64 10.39 -9.05
CA ASP A 7 -5.90 9.94 -8.48
C ASP A 7 -5.72 8.90 -7.37
N TYR A 8 -4.51 8.37 -7.18
CA TYR A 8 -4.21 7.45 -6.09
C TYR A 8 -3.84 8.17 -4.79
N ALA A 9 -4.38 7.67 -3.69
CA ALA A 9 -3.97 8.00 -2.33
C ALA A 9 -3.17 6.83 -1.75
N LEU A 10 -2.11 7.14 -1.00
CA LEU A 10 -1.25 6.18 -0.34
C LEU A 10 -1.77 5.91 1.08
N ILE A 11 -1.95 4.64 1.43
CA ILE A 11 -2.11 4.18 2.81
C ILE A 11 -1.07 3.09 3.08
N GLY A 12 -0.65 2.89 4.33
CA GLY A 12 0.39 1.91 4.64
C GLY A 12 0.57 1.66 6.13
N ASP A 13 1.19 0.52 6.44
CA ASP A 13 1.46 0.02 7.80
C ASP A 13 2.95 0.10 8.19
N MET A 14 3.74 0.84 7.38
CA MET A 14 5.21 0.93 7.46
C MET A 14 5.95 -0.38 7.17
N GLN A 15 5.28 -1.38 6.61
CA GLN A 15 5.90 -2.61 6.11
C GLN A 15 5.50 -2.91 4.67
N THR A 16 4.34 -2.42 4.25
CA THR A 16 3.88 -2.32 2.88
C THR A 16 2.94 -1.12 2.73
N ALA A 17 2.44 -0.89 1.52
CA ALA A 17 1.46 0.14 1.24
C ALA A 17 0.46 -0.27 0.16
N ALA A 18 -0.71 0.36 0.19
CA ALA A 18 -1.76 0.24 -0.81
C ALA A 18 -2.00 1.58 -1.51
N LEU A 19 -2.38 1.53 -2.78
CA LEU A 19 -2.80 2.70 -3.56
C LEU A 19 -4.30 2.66 -3.84
N VAL A 20 -5.02 3.65 -3.30
CA VAL A 20 -6.48 3.76 -3.38
C VAL A 20 -6.88 4.84 -4.39
N CYS A 21 -7.51 4.45 -5.49
CA CYS A 21 -8.05 5.33 -6.52
C CYS A 21 -9.27 6.13 -6.02
N ARG A 22 -9.68 7.16 -6.75
CA ARG A 22 -10.85 8.00 -6.41
C ARG A 22 -12.17 7.23 -6.43
N ASP A 23 -12.29 6.19 -7.24
CA ASP A 23 -13.48 5.36 -7.34
C ASP A 23 -13.59 4.30 -6.22
N GLY A 24 -12.66 4.31 -5.26
CA GLY A 24 -12.59 3.34 -4.17
C GLY A 24 -11.89 2.03 -4.55
N THR A 25 -11.24 1.95 -5.71
CA THR A 25 -10.43 0.79 -6.11
C THR A 25 -9.06 0.83 -5.46
N VAL A 26 -8.62 -0.28 -4.87
CA VAL A 26 -7.23 -0.53 -4.47
C VAL A 26 -6.58 -1.32 -5.59
N ASP A 27 -5.73 -0.67 -6.39
CA ASP A 27 -5.11 -1.25 -7.60
C ASP A 27 -3.70 -1.78 -7.37
N TRP A 28 -3.08 -1.39 -6.27
CA TRP A 28 -1.74 -1.82 -5.91
C TRP A 28 -1.69 -2.19 -4.43
N LEU A 29 -1.21 -3.40 -4.15
CA LEU A 29 -0.89 -3.86 -2.80
C LEU A 29 0.06 -5.06 -2.88
N CYS A 30 1.23 -4.93 -2.25
CA CYS A 30 2.17 -6.04 -2.03
C CYS A 30 1.98 -6.59 -0.62
N LEU A 31 1.98 -7.91 -0.45
CA LEU A 31 1.91 -8.56 0.86
C LEU A 31 2.94 -9.69 0.95
N PRO A 32 3.64 -9.85 2.09
CA PRO A 32 3.54 -9.04 3.30
C PRO A 32 4.41 -7.79 3.31
N ARG A 33 5.37 -7.61 2.39
CA ARG A 33 6.35 -6.51 2.41
C ARG A 33 6.26 -5.65 1.15
N PHE A 34 6.88 -4.46 1.17
CA PHE A 34 7.06 -3.62 -0.02
C PHE A 34 7.64 -4.41 -1.21
N ASP A 35 8.68 -5.20 -0.96
CA ASP A 35 9.41 -5.99 -1.96
C ASP A 35 8.75 -7.33 -2.29
N SER A 36 7.62 -7.68 -1.66
CA SER A 36 6.86 -8.90 -1.98
C SER A 36 6.11 -8.80 -3.30
N HIS A 37 5.59 -9.93 -3.78
CA HIS A 37 4.75 -9.91 -4.97
C HIS A 37 3.43 -9.16 -4.72
N ALA A 38 2.95 -8.44 -5.73
CA ALA A 38 1.68 -7.75 -5.64
C ALA A 38 0.51 -8.75 -5.72
N ILE A 39 -0.46 -8.61 -4.81
CA ILE A 39 -1.75 -9.33 -4.85
C ILE A 39 -2.83 -8.55 -5.62
N PHE A 40 -2.62 -7.24 -5.74
CA PHE A 40 -3.34 -6.33 -6.63
C PHE A 40 -2.30 -5.67 -7.53
N ALA A 41 -2.41 -5.91 -8.83
CA ALA A 41 -1.51 -5.37 -9.85
C ALA A 41 -2.26 -4.60 -10.95
N GLY A 42 -3.48 -4.14 -10.65
CA GLY A 42 -4.29 -3.32 -11.55
C GLY A 42 -3.57 -2.05 -12.03
N LEU A 43 -2.66 -1.49 -11.22
CA LEU A 43 -1.85 -0.32 -11.57
C LEU A 43 -0.99 -0.54 -12.83
N LEU A 44 -0.44 -1.74 -13.00
CA LEU A 44 0.44 -2.12 -14.11
C LEU A 44 -0.24 -3.02 -15.14
N GLY A 45 -1.53 -3.30 -14.94
CA GLY A 45 -2.29 -4.23 -15.76
C GLY A 45 -3.75 -3.84 -15.85
N THR A 46 -4.60 -4.81 -15.62
CA THR A 46 -6.06 -4.66 -15.72
C THR A 46 -6.72 -5.18 -14.45
N GLU A 47 -8.04 -5.07 -14.36
CA GLU A 47 -8.81 -5.70 -13.29
C GLU A 47 -8.60 -7.23 -13.23
N GLU A 48 -8.19 -7.88 -14.32
CA GLU A 48 -7.84 -9.31 -14.30
C GLU A 48 -6.56 -9.62 -13.52
N ASN A 49 -5.72 -8.61 -13.25
CA ASN A 49 -4.46 -8.73 -12.50
C ASN A 49 -4.63 -8.40 -11.01
N GLY A 50 -5.87 -8.27 -10.54
CA GLY A 50 -6.24 -8.16 -9.14
C GLY A 50 -6.46 -6.72 -8.67
N PHE A 51 -7.52 -6.53 -7.90
CA PHE A 51 -7.94 -5.27 -7.32
C PHE A 51 -8.91 -5.50 -6.15
N TRP A 52 -9.17 -4.45 -5.38
CA TRP A 52 -10.30 -4.43 -4.45
C TRP A 52 -11.06 -3.11 -4.49
N ARG A 53 -12.30 -3.14 -4.97
CA ARG A 53 -13.18 -1.96 -5.05
C ARG A 53 -14.27 -2.00 -4.00
N ILE A 54 -14.49 -0.87 -3.32
CA ILE A 54 -15.68 -0.62 -2.50
C ILE A 54 -16.19 0.78 -2.83
N GLY A 55 -17.45 0.88 -3.27
CA GLY A 55 -18.08 2.14 -3.64
C GLY A 55 -19.57 1.98 -3.93
N PRO A 56 -20.27 3.08 -4.30
CA PRO A 56 -21.66 3.02 -4.71
C PRO A 56 -21.88 2.00 -5.85
N ALA A 57 -22.96 1.24 -5.75
CA ALA A 57 -23.35 0.31 -6.80
C ALA A 57 -23.63 1.08 -8.09
N HIS A 58 -23.15 0.53 -9.21
CA HIS A 58 -23.30 1.07 -10.55
C HIS A 58 -23.67 -0.06 -11.52
N SER A 59 -24.22 0.30 -12.68
CA SER A 59 -24.56 -0.68 -13.72
C SER A 59 -23.28 -1.30 -14.29
N ALA A 60 -23.36 -2.53 -14.82
CA ALA A 60 -22.20 -3.21 -15.39
C ALA A 60 -21.58 -2.47 -16.60
N ASP A 61 -22.39 -1.68 -17.31
CA ASP A 61 -21.96 -0.88 -18.47
C ASP A 61 -21.39 0.51 -18.08
N ASP A 62 -21.54 0.92 -16.81
CA ASP A 62 -21.11 2.23 -16.33
C ASP A 62 -19.69 2.17 -15.74
N THR A 63 -18.91 3.23 -15.89
CA THR A 63 -17.66 3.37 -15.14
C THR A 63 -17.96 3.62 -13.65
N PRO A 64 -17.19 3.03 -12.71
CA PRO A 64 -17.34 3.31 -11.29
C PRO A 64 -17.27 4.83 -11.00
N PRO A 65 -18.23 5.40 -10.24
CA PRO A 65 -18.24 6.83 -9.98
C PRO A 65 -17.08 7.22 -9.04
N PRO A 66 -16.30 8.27 -9.35
CA PRO A 66 -15.29 8.76 -8.43
C PRO A 66 -15.94 9.38 -7.18
N ALA A 67 -15.24 9.31 -6.06
CA ALA A 67 -15.64 9.98 -4.82
C ALA A 67 -15.78 11.48 -5.07
N THR A 68 -16.88 12.05 -4.56
CA THR A 68 -17.17 13.49 -4.65
C THR A 68 -16.12 14.30 -3.90
N ARG A 69 -15.60 13.75 -2.79
CA ARG A 69 -14.54 14.36 -1.99
C ARG A 69 -13.72 13.29 -1.28
N ARG A 70 -12.45 13.61 -1.04
CA ARG A 70 -11.49 12.72 -0.38
C ARG A 70 -10.53 13.51 0.48
N ARG A 71 -10.16 12.97 1.64
CA ARG A 71 -9.17 13.55 2.55
C ARG A 71 -8.54 12.48 3.43
N TYR A 72 -7.35 12.75 3.94
CA TYR A 72 -6.85 12.01 5.08
C TYR A 72 -7.51 12.48 6.38
N CYS A 73 -7.64 11.60 7.36
CA CYS A 73 -8.21 11.91 8.66
C CYS A 73 -7.13 12.54 9.57
N GLY A 74 -7.08 13.88 9.60
CA GLY A 74 -6.03 14.61 10.30
C GLY A 74 -4.63 14.27 9.77
N ASP A 75 -3.64 14.32 10.66
CA ASP A 75 -2.24 14.00 10.37
C ASP A 75 -1.99 12.48 10.41
N SER A 76 -2.69 11.73 9.55
CA SER A 76 -2.57 10.26 9.44
C SER A 76 -2.58 9.75 7.99
N LEU A 77 -2.38 8.45 7.82
CA LEU A 77 -2.64 7.71 6.57
C LEU A 77 -4.01 7.01 6.54
N ILE A 78 -4.98 7.51 7.32
CA ILE A 78 -6.36 7.02 7.26
C ILE A 78 -7.08 7.83 6.19
N LEU A 79 -7.49 7.18 5.10
CA LEU A 79 -8.15 7.82 3.97
C LEU A 79 -9.67 7.81 4.18
N VAL A 80 -10.32 8.94 3.93
CA VAL A 80 -11.78 9.07 3.95
C VAL A 80 -12.24 9.53 2.58
N SER A 81 -13.04 8.70 1.92
CA SER A 81 -13.68 8.98 0.63
C SER A 81 -15.18 9.09 0.82
N GLU A 82 -15.82 10.12 0.26
CA GLU A 82 -17.27 10.32 0.37
C GLU A 82 -17.90 10.52 -1.01
N TRP A 83 -19.03 9.85 -1.22
CA TRP A 83 -19.84 9.95 -2.43
C TRP A 83 -21.18 10.57 -2.09
N ASP A 84 -21.54 11.64 -2.80
CA ASP A 84 -22.89 12.16 -2.82
C ASP A 84 -23.62 11.57 -4.04
N THR A 85 -24.58 10.69 -3.77
CA THR A 85 -25.42 10.03 -4.79
C THR A 85 -26.82 10.62 -4.75
N PRO A 86 -27.64 10.42 -5.81
CA PRO A 86 -29.06 10.78 -5.77
C PRO A 86 -29.84 10.14 -4.62
N LEU A 87 -29.39 8.99 -4.10
CA LEU A 87 -30.06 8.22 -3.05
C LEU A 87 -29.57 8.54 -1.64
N GLY A 88 -28.45 9.27 -1.50
CA GLY A 88 -27.84 9.54 -0.21
C GLY A 88 -26.35 9.82 -0.28
N THR A 89 -25.74 9.97 0.90
CA THR A 89 -24.29 10.16 1.07
C THR A 89 -23.73 8.98 1.84
N VAL A 90 -22.63 8.43 1.34
CA VAL A 90 -21.88 7.33 1.96
C VAL A 90 -20.42 7.74 2.12
N ARG A 91 -19.77 7.21 3.16
CA ARG A 91 -18.36 7.39 3.45
C ARG A 91 -17.68 6.03 3.49
N VAL A 92 -16.47 5.94 2.93
CA VAL A 92 -15.57 4.80 3.10
C VAL A 92 -14.32 5.30 3.79
N THR A 93 -13.91 4.61 4.85
CA THR A 93 -12.66 4.85 5.57
C THR A 93 -11.70 3.70 5.31
N ASP A 94 -10.61 3.96 4.60
CA ASP A 94 -9.57 2.98 4.24
C ASP A 94 -8.32 3.23 5.09
N PHE A 95 -7.78 2.18 5.71
CA PHE A 95 -6.53 2.29 6.47
C PHE A 95 -5.82 0.94 6.61
N MET A 96 -4.53 1.02 6.91
CA MET A 96 -3.70 -0.12 7.28
C MET A 96 -3.12 0.14 8.67
N PRO A 97 -3.45 -0.66 9.69
CA PRO A 97 -2.94 -0.45 11.04
C PRO A 97 -1.43 -0.76 11.11
N PRO A 98 -0.63 0.04 11.86
CA PRO A 98 0.72 -0.36 12.23
C PRO A 98 0.74 -1.77 12.83
N ARG A 99 1.68 -2.61 12.42
CA ARG A 99 1.59 -4.06 12.71
C ARG A 99 1.92 -4.41 14.16
N ASP A 100 1.03 -5.20 14.75
CA ASP A 100 1.24 -6.05 15.93
C ASP A 100 1.06 -7.56 15.60
N GLY A 101 0.88 -7.89 14.33
CA GLY A 101 0.63 -9.23 13.81
C GLY A 101 0.57 -9.28 12.29
N ALA A 102 -0.42 -10.00 11.74
CA ALA A 102 -0.64 -10.14 10.31
C ALA A 102 -0.83 -8.76 9.62
N PRO A 103 -0.31 -8.55 8.39
CA PRO A 103 -0.64 -7.39 7.56
C PRO A 103 -2.15 -7.27 7.37
N GLN A 104 -2.70 -6.06 7.47
CA GLN A 104 -4.14 -5.83 7.30
C GLN A 104 -4.44 -4.61 6.43
N LEU A 105 -5.49 -4.71 5.64
CA LEU A 105 -6.16 -3.57 5.02
C LEU A 105 -7.63 -3.60 5.44
N THR A 106 -8.06 -2.57 6.17
CA THR A 106 -9.42 -2.42 6.69
C THR A 106 -10.14 -1.32 5.96
N ARG A 107 -11.41 -1.56 5.63
CA ARG A 107 -12.29 -0.66 4.87
C ARG A 107 -13.65 -0.60 5.55
N ILE A 108 -14.02 0.55 6.11
CA ILE A 108 -15.28 0.73 6.84
C ILE A 108 -16.22 1.60 6.01
N VAL A 109 -17.38 1.05 5.64
CA VAL A 109 -18.46 1.75 4.96
C VAL A 109 -19.41 2.35 5.99
N GLU A 110 -19.62 3.65 5.97
CA GLU A 110 -20.54 4.39 6.86
C GLU A 110 -21.64 5.07 6.04
N GLY A 111 -22.90 4.76 6.35
CA GLY A 111 -24.04 5.50 5.81
C GLY A 111 -24.19 6.84 6.51
N VAL A 112 -24.13 7.95 5.76
CA VAL A 112 -24.20 9.31 6.31
C VAL A 112 -25.61 9.89 6.20
N ARG A 113 -26.22 9.76 5.02
CA ARG A 113 -27.58 10.27 4.74
C ARG A 113 -28.25 9.41 3.68
N GLY A 114 -29.57 9.26 3.75
CA GLY A 114 -30.32 8.50 2.74
C GLY A 114 -29.98 7.01 2.79
N ARG A 115 -30.30 6.29 1.73
CA ARG A 115 -30.13 4.84 1.65
C ARG A 115 -29.38 4.48 0.37
N VAL A 116 -28.10 4.17 0.48
CA VAL A 116 -27.18 4.05 -0.67
C VAL A 116 -26.85 2.59 -0.93
N PRO A 117 -27.17 2.04 -2.12
CA PRO A 117 -26.70 0.72 -2.52
C PRO A 117 -25.19 0.79 -2.79
N MET A 118 -24.45 -0.16 -2.26
CA MET A 118 -22.99 -0.27 -2.34
C MET A 118 -22.62 -1.66 -2.84
N ARG A 119 -21.45 -1.77 -3.45
CA ARG A 119 -20.87 -3.03 -3.87
C ARG A 119 -19.39 -3.09 -3.47
N SER A 120 -19.00 -4.21 -2.88
CA SER A 120 -17.60 -4.64 -2.75
C SER A 120 -17.29 -5.64 -3.86
N ALA A 121 -16.15 -5.48 -4.52
CA ALA A 121 -15.64 -6.41 -5.52
C ALA A 121 -14.16 -6.64 -5.27
N LEU A 122 -13.82 -7.85 -4.80
CA LEU A 122 -12.46 -8.26 -4.47
C LEU A 122 -12.01 -9.35 -5.43
N ARG A 123 -10.96 -9.05 -6.21
CA ARG A 123 -10.32 -10.02 -7.08
C ARG A 123 -8.86 -10.16 -6.67
N MET A 124 -8.55 -11.28 -6.02
CA MET A 124 -7.19 -11.58 -5.59
C MET A 124 -6.42 -12.30 -6.70
N ARG A 125 -5.21 -11.81 -7.00
CA ARG A 125 -4.31 -12.45 -7.97
C ARG A 125 -2.86 -12.36 -7.49
N PHE A 126 -2.30 -13.50 -7.12
CA PHE A 126 -0.96 -13.58 -6.55
C PHE A 126 0.11 -13.51 -7.65
N SER A 127 1.37 -13.25 -7.26
CA SER A 127 2.50 -13.13 -8.18
C SER A 127 2.25 -12.13 -9.30
N TYR A 128 1.87 -10.90 -8.93
CA TYR A 128 1.62 -9.78 -9.86
C TYR A 128 0.54 -10.10 -10.91
N GLY A 129 -0.60 -10.64 -10.46
CA GLY A 129 -1.68 -10.94 -11.39
C GLY A 129 -1.60 -12.30 -12.08
N ARG A 130 -0.51 -13.07 -11.92
CA ARG A 130 -0.27 -14.30 -12.68
C ARG A 130 -1.00 -15.53 -12.15
N ILE A 131 -1.19 -15.61 -10.83
CA ILE A 131 -1.72 -16.80 -10.17
C ILE A 131 -3.12 -16.52 -9.62
N THR A 132 -4.09 -17.29 -10.13
CA THR A 132 -5.45 -17.36 -9.58
C THR A 132 -5.45 -18.26 -8.35
N PRO A 133 -5.88 -17.76 -7.17
CA PRO A 133 -5.91 -18.57 -5.95
C PRO A 133 -7.08 -19.55 -5.93
N TRP A 134 -6.99 -20.56 -5.06
CA TRP A 134 -8.18 -21.29 -4.61
C TRP A 134 -8.92 -20.48 -3.57
N VAL A 135 -10.23 -20.29 -3.79
CA VAL A 135 -11.11 -19.54 -2.88
C VAL A 135 -12.09 -20.51 -2.23
N TYR A 136 -12.15 -20.50 -0.91
CA TYR A 136 -12.99 -21.38 -0.09
C TYR A 136 -13.40 -20.69 1.21
N HIS A 137 -14.29 -21.30 1.98
CA HIS A 137 -14.76 -20.74 3.25
C HIS A 137 -14.24 -21.55 4.44
N VAL A 138 -13.80 -20.85 5.49
CA VAL A 138 -13.41 -21.43 6.78
C VAL A 138 -14.06 -20.59 7.87
N ASP A 139 -14.87 -21.21 8.73
CA ASP A 139 -15.54 -20.56 9.87
C ASP A 139 -16.29 -19.26 9.49
N GLY A 140 -16.92 -19.25 8.31
CA GLY A 140 -17.67 -18.09 7.79
C GLY A 140 -16.82 -17.00 7.12
N ARG A 141 -15.50 -17.19 7.04
CA ARG A 141 -14.55 -16.27 6.38
C ARG A 141 -14.24 -16.74 4.97
N THR A 142 -14.02 -15.82 4.05
CA THR A 142 -13.54 -16.16 2.70
C THR A 142 -12.01 -16.21 2.71
N VAL A 143 -11.43 -17.32 2.26
CA VAL A 143 -9.98 -17.53 2.23
C VAL A 143 -9.52 -17.74 0.79
N ALA A 144 -8.46 -17.05 0.39
CA ALA A 144 -7.78 -17.26 -0.87
C ALA A 144 -6.35 -17.75 -0.62
N THR A 145 -5.99 -18.89 -1.20
CA THR A 145 -4.66 -19.50 -1.04
C THR A 145 -3.97 -19.68 -2.38
N ALA A 146 -2.70 -19.29 -2.47
CA ALA A 146 -1.83 -19.55 -3.60
C ALA A 146 -0.38 -19.74 -3.14
N GLY A 147 0.12 -20.97 -3.22
CA GLY A 147 1.50 -21.29 -2.83
C GLY A 147 1.78 -20.95 -1.36
N PRO A 148 2.79 -20.14 -1.03
CA PRO A 148 3.13 -19.79 0.34
C PRO A 148 2.16 -18.78 0.98
N ASP A 149 1.25 -18.20 0.20
CA ASP A 149 0.44 -17.07 0.62
C ASP A 149 -1.03 -17.46 0.86
N SER A 150 -1.61 -16.90 1.93
CA SER A 150 -3.06 -16.90 2.15
C SER A 150 -3.56 -15.50 2.51
N VAL A 151 -4.72 -15.15 1.98
CA VAL A 151 -5.45 -13.91 2.31
C VAL A 151 -6.82 -14.29 2.84
N TRP A 152 -7.14 -13.80 4.04
CA TRP A 152 -8.41 -14.00 4.72
C TRP A 152 -9.23 -12.72 4.61
N LEU A 153 -10.44 -12.81 4.07
CA LEU A 153 -11.43 -11.74 4.03
C LEU A 153 -12.46 -11.97 5.14
N ASP A 154 -12.54 -10.99 6.03
CA ASP A 154 -13.61 -10.80 7.00
C ASP A 154 -14.54 -9.71 6.49
N ALA A 155 -15.79 -10.07 6.25
CA ALA A 155 -16.82 -9.15 5.78
C ALA A 155 -18.04 -9.25 6.70
N GLU A 156 -18.54 -8.11 7.17
CA GLU A 156 -19.79 -8.05 7.93
C GLU A 156 -21.03 -8.17 7.02
N ALA A 157 -20.85 -8.10 5.71
CA ALA A 157 -21.88 -8.34 4.69
C ALA A 157 -21.74 -9.74 4.08
N GLU A 158 -22.85 -10.32 3.61
CA GLU A 158 -22.84 -11.60 2.91
C GLU A 158 -22.02 -11.51 1.61
N THR A 159 -21.10 -12.45 1.43
CA THR A 159 -20.23 -12.53 0.26
C THR A 159 -20.63 -13.67 -0.67
N TYR A 160 -20.46 -13.46 -1.98
CA TYR A 160 -20.65 -14.51 -2.98
C TYR A 160 -19.56 -14.45 -4.05
N GLY A 161 -19.27 -15.59 -4.69
CA GLY A 161 -18.28 -15.70 -5.75
C GLY A 161 -18.91 -15.67 -7.13
N GLU A 162 -18.39 -14.84 -8.03
CA GLU A 162 -18.78 -14.80 -9.44
C GLU A 162 -17.57 -14.40 -10.30
N ASN A 163 -17.33 -15.07 -11.43
CA ASN A 163 -16.26 -14.74 -12.39
C ASN A 163 -14.87 -14.50 -11.73
N LEU A 164 -14.50 -15.40 -10.81
CA LEU A 164 -13.24 -15.35 -10.04
C LEU A 164 -13.05 -14.07 -9.22
N THR A 165 -14.17 -13.44 -8.82
CA THR A 165 -14.25 -12.26 -7.97
C THR A 165 -15.18 -12.57 -6.80
N THR A 166 -14.79 -12.13 -5.60
CA THR A 166 -15.65 -12.17 -4.41
C THR A 166 -16.40 -10.85 -4.30
N TYR A 167 -17.72 -10.90 -4.35
CA TYR A 167 -18.60 -9.74 -4.26
C TYR A 167 -19.30 -9.69 -2.91
N ALA A 168 -19.70 -8.49 -2.49
CA ALA A 168 -20.70 -8.27 -1.46
C ALA A 168 -21.59 -7.10 -1.87
N ASP A 169 -22.89 -7.34 -1.93
CA ASP A 169 -23.90 -6.32 -2.20
C ASP A 169 -24.60 -5.94 -0.90
N LEU A 170 -24.63 -4.63 -0.62
CA LEU A 170 -25.19 -4.12 0.62
C LEU A 170 -25.89 -2.79 0.37
N THR A 171 -26.77 -2.42 1.28
CA THR A 171 -27.37 -1.10 1.26
C THR A 171 -27.20 -0.46 2.63
N VAL A 172 -26.57 0.71 2.66
CA VAL A 172 -26.24 1.41 3.90
C VAL A 172 -27.19 2.58 4.14
N SER A 173 -27.69 2.68 5.37
CA SER A 173 -28.57 3.71 5.89
C SER A 173 -27.82 4.58 6.91
N PRO A 174 -28.36 5.74 7.34
CA PRO A 174 -27.65 6.63 8.24
C PRO A 174 -27.35 5.95 9.58
N GLY A 175 -26.07 5.93 9.97
CA GLY A 175 -25.59 5.28 11.19
C GLY A 175 -25.13 3.83 11.02
N ASP A 176 -25.43 3.20 9.88
CA ASP A 176 -24.86 1.88 9.56
C ASP A 176 -23.34 2.02 9.37
N ARG A 177 -22.58 1.11 9.97
CA ARG A 177 -21.14 0.95 9.79
C ARG A 177 -20.88 -0.52 9.50
N ILE A 178 -20.30 -0.79 8.33
CA ILE A 178 -20.06 -2.15 7.84
C ILE A 178 -18.60 -2.25 7.43
N ALA A 179 -17.86 -3.14 8.09
CA ALA A 179 -16.44 -3.31 7.89
C ALA A 179 -16.11 -4.50 6.97
N PHE A 180 -15.04 -4.31 6.20
CA PHE A 180 -14.36 -5.36 5.46
C PHE A 180 -12.87 -5.29 5.76
N THR A 181 -12.26 -6.42 6.08
CA THR A 181 -10.83 -6.52 6.39
C THR A 181 -10.22 -7.67 5.62
N ILE A 182 -9.09 -7.44 4.96
CA ILE A 182 -8.22 -8.53 4.52
C ILE A 182 -7.02 -8.65 5.45
N GLN A 183 -6.65 -9.88 5.81
CA GLN A 183 -5.44 -10.22 6.53
C GLN A 183 -4.60 -11.21 5.72
N TRP A 184 -3.28 -11.00 5.64
CA TRP A 184 -2.37 -11.95 5.00
C TRP A 184 -1.63 -12.79 6.05
N GLN A 185 -1.37 -14.06 5.74
CA GLN A 185 -0.45 -14.90 6.50
C GLN A 185 0.14 -16.01 5.63
N PRO A 186 1.24 -16.66 6.07
CA PRO A 186 1.71 -17.87 5.40
C PRO A 186 0.59 -18.92 5.33
N SER A 187 0.43 -19.55 4.17
CA SER A 187 -0.69 -20.46 3.88
C SER A 187 -0.73 -21.74 4.73
N HIS A 188 0.37 -22.04 5.44
CA HIS A 188 0.50 -23.21 6.31
C HIS A 188 0.25 -22.90 7.79
N GLU A 189 0.01 -21.63 8.14
CA GLU A 189 -0.33 -21.20 9.50
C GLU A 189 -1.85 -21.30 9.74
N ASP A 190 -2.25 -21.47 11.00
CA ASP A 190 -3.64 -21.41 11.41
C ASP A 190 -4.25 -20.03 11.13
N GLY A 191 -5.56 -19.96 10.90
CA GLY A 191 -6.26 -18.71 10.56
C GLY A 191 -5.95 -17.56 11.53
N PRO A 192 -5.81 -16.31 11.03
CA PRO A 192 -5.44 -15.19 11.89
C PRO A 192 -6.59 -14.86 12.85
N PRO A 193 -6.33 -14.22 14.00
CA PRO A 193 -7.40 -13.76 14.89
C PRO A 193 -8.40 -12.87 14.15
N LEU A 194 -9.68 -12.97 14.53
CA LEU A 194 -10.72 -12.10 13.97
C LEU A 194 -10.32 -10.62 14.15
N PRO A 195 -10.43 -9.80 13.11
CA PRO A 195 -10.11 -8.39 13.22
C PRO A 195 -11.14 -7.66 14.09
N ASP A 196 -10.71 -6.58 14.75
CA ASP A 196 -11.59 -5.60 15.38
C ASP A 196 -11.41 -4.25 14.64
N PRO A 197 -12.21 -3.99 13.59
CA PRO A 197 -12.03 -2.84 12.71
C PRO A 197 -12.09 -1.50 13.45
N GLU A 198 -12.97 -1.35 14.44
CA GLU A 198 -13.13 -0.10 15.18
C GLU A 198 -11.96 0.13 16.14
N ASN A 199 -11.51 -0.91 16.83
CA ASN A 199 -10.32 -0.82 17.66
C ASN A 199 -9.07 -0.53 16.81
N SER A 200 -8.89 -1.22 15.68
CA SER A 200 -7.80 -0.99 14.74
C SER A 200 -7.82 0.44 14.18
N LEU A 201 -8.99 1.00 13.88
CA LEU A 201 -9.11 2.39 13.46
C LEU A 201 -8.63 3.34 14.56
N ARG A 202 -9.09 3.13 15.80
CA ARG A 202 -8.72 3.95 16.96
C ARG A 202 -7.22 3.90 17.23
N THR A 203 -6.61 2.71 17.29
CA THR A 203 -5.16 2.56 17.53
C THR A 203 -4.33 3.15 16.40
N THR A 204 -4.79 3.04 15.15
CA THR A 204 -4.14 3.69 13.99
C THR A 204 -4.19 5.21 14.10
N GLN A 205 -5.33 5.79 14.52
CA GLN A 205 -5.44 7.23 14.76
C GLN A 205 -4.51 7.70 15.89
N GLU A 206 -4.46 6.96 16.99
CA GLU A 206 -3.59 7.25 18.13
C GLU A 206 -2.12 7.22 17.72
N PHE A 207 -1.69 6.17 17.02
CA PHE A 207 -0.33 6.05 16.50
C PHE A 207 0.08 7.26 15.66
N TRP A 208 -0.73 7.62 14.66
CA TRP A 208 -0.38 8.71 13.75
C TRP A 208 -0.40 10.08 14.44
N ARG A 209 -1.39 10.33 15.31
CA ARG A 209 -1.45 11.57 16.09
C ARG A 209 -0.23 11.71 16.99
N ASP A 210 0.12 10.65 17.69
CA ASP A 210 1.24 10.65 18.62
C ASP A 210 2.55 10.83 17.85
N TRP A 211 2.75 10.10 16.75
CA TRP A 211 3.91 10.26 15.88
C TRP A 211 4.02 11.68 15.30
N ALA A 212 2.97 12.18 14.64
CA ALA A 212 2.96 13.51 14.02
C ALA A 212 3.15 14.66 15.03
N GLY A 213 2.75 14.44 16.28
CA GLY A 213 2.94 15.36 17.40
C GLY A 213 4.41 15.64 17.75
N HIS A 214 5.35 14.78 17.34
CA HIS A 214 6.78 14.99 17.57
C HIS A 214 7.40 16.04 16.63
N CYS A 215 6.70 16.44 15.58
CA CYS A 215 7.20 17.40 14.60
C CYS A 215 7.49 18.76 15.24
N THR A 216 8.75 19.19 15.23
CA THR A 216 9.19 20.47 15.80
C THR A 216 9.10 21.64 14.84
N TYR A 217 8.61 21.43 13.61
CA TYR A 217 8.46 22.48 12.62
C TYR A 217 7.23 23.35 12.89
N ASN A 218 7.49 24.64 13.17
CA ASN A 218 6.50 25.67 13.48
C ASN A 218 6.41 26.78 12.42
N GLY A 219 6.93 26.53 11.22
CA GLY A 219 6.89 27.50 10.10
C GLY A 219 5.52 27.60 9.43
N PRO A 220 5.37 28.54 8.46
CA PRO A 220 4.07 28.84 7.85
C PRO A 220 3.48 27.69 7.02
N TYR A 221 4.31 26.73 6.59
CA TYR A 221 3.89 25.58 5.76
C TYR A 221 3.70 24.29 6.56
N ARG A 222 3.31 24.39 7.84
CA ARG A 222 3.31 23.24 8.75
C ARG A 222 2.50 22.05 8.24
N GLU A 223 1.29 22.30 7.73
CA GLU A 223 0.40 21.24 7.23
C GLU A 223 1.05 20.46 6.06
N ALA A 224 1.64 21.17 5.10
CA ALA A 224 2.35 20.55 3.98
C ALA A 224 3.57 19.75 4.45
N VAL A 225 4.35 20.31 5.38
CA VAL A 225 5.52 19.63 5.95
C VAL A 225 5.12 18.35 6.67
N VAL A 226 4.11 18.39 7.55
CA VAL A 226 3.64 17.20 8.28
C VAL A 226 3.10 16.15 7.31
N ARG A 227 2.33 16.55 6.29
CA ARG A 227 1.86 15.62 5.25
C ARG A 227 3.01 14.93 4.52
N SER A 228 4.03 15.68 4.12
CA SER A 228 5.23 15.11 3.47
C SER A 228 5.97 14.15 4.41
N LEU A 229 6.14 14.50 5.68
CA LEU A 229 6.81 13.65 6.67
C LEU A 229 6.04 12.35 6.92
N ILE A 230 4.70 12.39 6.98
CA ILE A 230 3.85 11.20 7.07
C ILE A 230 4.10 10.27 5.87
N THR A 231 4.18 10.81 4.65
CA THR A 231 4.51 10.01 3.46
C THR A 231 5.88 9.37 3.56
N LEU A 232 6.91 10.12 3.99
CA LEU A 232 8.26 9.58 4.19
C LEU A 232 8.29 8.48 5.27
N LYS A 233 7.54 8.67 6.36
CA LYS A 233 7.36 7.65 7.40
C LYS A 233 6.67 6.40 6.88
N ALA A 234 5.66 6.56 6.01
CA ALA A 234 4.98 5.46 5.36
C ALA A 234 5.94 4.55 4.57
N LEU A 235 6.97 5.14 3.95
CA LEU A 235 7.99 4.45 3.15
C LEU A 235 9.16 3.92 3.99
N THR A 236 9.18 4.18 5.30
CA THR A 236 10.19 3.64 6.20
C THR A 236 9.77 2.24 6.66
N TYR A 237 10.52 1.22 6.25
CA TYR A 237 10.33 -0.18 6.65
C TYR A 237 10.63 -0.37 8.14
N ALA A 238 9.58 -0.31 8.96
CA ALA A 238 9.68 -0.28 10.42
C ALA A 238 10.52 -1.41 11.05
N PRO A 239 10.51 -2.67 10.55
CA PRO A 239 11.26 -3.76 11.17
C PRO A 239 12.78 -3.58 11.15
N THR A 240 13.32 -2.89 10.14
CA THR A 240 14.77 -2.82 9.97
C THR A 240 15.30 -1.38 9.96
N GLY A 241 14.49 -0.41 9.52
CA GLY A 241 14.90 0.98 9.29
C GLY A 241 15.24 1.32 7.83
N GLY A 242 15.18 0.35 6.91
CA GLY A 242 15.34 0.63 5.47
C GLY A 242 14.23 1.55 4.95
N ILE A 243 14.53 2.44 4.02
CA ILE A 243 13.55 3.39 3.45
C ILE A 243 13.41 3.08 1.97
N VAL A 244 12.20 2.77 1.48
CA VAL A 244 11.99 2.50 0.06
C VAL A 244 11.89 3.81 -0.73
N ALA A 245 12.41 3.84 -1.95
CA ALA A 245 12.28 5.01 -2.82
C ALA A 245 10.84 5.20 -3.31
N ALA A 246 10.11 4.10 -3.53
CA ALA A 246 8.67 4.11 -3.80
C ALA A 246 8.01 2.80 -3.32
N PRO A 247 6.69 2.78 -3.06
CA PRO A 247 5.96 1.56 -2.71
C PRO A 247 5.55 0.73 -3.93
N THR A 248 5.95 1.15 -5.14
CA THR A 248 5.56 0.58 -6.44
C THR A 248 6.77 0.23 -7.28
N THR A 249 6.57 -0.64 -8.26
CA THR A 249 7.54 -0.93 -9.33
C THR A 249 7.01 -0.44 -10.68
N SER A 250 7.90 -0.27 -11.66
CA SER A 250 7.58 -0.17 -13.09
C SER A 250 6.65 0.96 -13.52
N LEU A 251 6.48 1.97 -12.68
CA LEU A 251 5.91 3.22 -13.16
C LEU A 251 6.94 3.91 -14.07
N PRO A 252 6.52 4.39 -15.25
CA PRO A 252 7.44 4.92 -16.23
C PRO A 252 7.97 6.30 -15.84
N GLU A 253 9.27 6.54 -16.05
CA GLU A 253 9.86 7.88 -16.00
C GLU A 253 9.28 8.77 -17.11
N GLU A 254 9.03 8.19 -18.28
CA GLU A 254 8.36 8.79 -19.43
C GLU A 254 7.37 7.76 -19.99
N ILE A 255 6.09 8.15 -20.17
CA ILE A 255 5.05 7.26 -20.71
C ILE A 255 5.49 6.69 -22.07
N GLY A 256 5.43 5.37 -22.22
CA GLY A 256 5.91 4.63 -23.39
C GLY A 256 7.43 4.41 -23.42
N GLY A 257 8.16 4.96 -22.44
CA GLY A 257 9.60 4.78 -22.27
C GLY A 257 9.97 3.43 -21.64
N VAL A 258 11.26 3.13 -21.67
CA VAL A 258 11.82 1.84 -21.20
C VAL A 258 12.38 1.90 -19.78
N ARG A 259 12.40 3.07 -19.15
CA ARG A 259 13.00 3.30 -17.81
C ARG A 259 11.95 3.07 -16.71
N ASN A 260 11.47 1.84 -16.62
CA ASN A 260 10.38 1.41 -15.75
C ASN A 260 10.96 0.51 -14.66
N TRP A 261 11.62 1.11 -13.67
CA TRP A 261 12.40 0.37 -12.66
C TRP A 261 11.58 0.00 -11.43
N ASP A 262 12.07 -0.99 -10.69
CA ASP A 262 11.57 -1.29 -9.34
C ASP A 262 12.24 -0.39 -8.31
N TYR A 263 11.44 0.49 -7.69
CA TYR A 263 11.88 1.45 -6.68
C TYR A 263 11.54 1.00 -5.25
N ARG A 264 11.09 -0.24 -5.04
CA ARG A 264 10.71 -0.79 -3.73
C ARG A 264 11.90 -1.19 -2.85
N TYR A 265 13.09 -0.67 -3.15
CA TYR A 265 14.36 -0.95 -2.50
C TYR A 265 14.90 0.29 -1.81
N THR A 266 15.88 0.08 -0.93
CA THR A 266 16.54 1.17 -0.20
C THR A 266 17.73 1.70 -0.98
N TRP A 267 17.50 2.83 -1.66
CA TRP A 267 18.53 3.63 -2.31
C TRP A 267 19.22 4.50 -1.28
N LEU A 268 20.55 4.39 -1.18
CA LEU A 268 21.29 5.06 -0.11
C LEU A 268 21.16 6.60 -0.17
N ARG A 269 21.18 7.16 -1.38
CA ARG A 269 20.97 8.61 -1.63
C ARG A 269 19.58 9.06 -1.17
N ASP A 270 18.53 8.38 -1.62
CA ASP A 270 17.14 8.77 -1.33
C ASP A 270 16.83 8.63 0.17
N ALA A 271 17.39 7.60 0.80
CA ALA A 271 17.26 7.39 2.24
C ALA A 271 17.98 8.49 3.05
N ALA A 272 19.19 8.91 2.64
CA ALA A 272 19.91 10.01 3.26
C ALA A 272 19.12 11.34 3.20
N ILE A 273 18.56 11.68 2.04
CA ILE A 273 17.73 12.89 1.86
C ILE A 273 16.45 12.82 2.72
N THR A 274 15.82 11.65 2.77
CA THR A 274 14.64 11.40 3.62
C THR A 274 14.97 11.61 5.09
N LEU A 275 16.09 11.06 5.56
CA LEU A 275 16.55 11.21 6.94
C LEU A 275 16.90 12.63 7.31
N SER A 276 17.58 13.36 6.43
CA SER A 276 17.88 14.79 6.64
C SER A 276 16.61 15.58 6.90
N SER A 277 15.53 15.27 6.18
CA SER A 277 14.20 15.89 6.37
C SER A 277 13.57 15.52 7.73
N LEU A 278 13.62 14.25 8.11
CA LEU A 278 13.12 13.75 9.41
C LEU A 278 13.90 14.35 10.59
N LEU A 279 15.23 14.36 10.52
CA LEU A 279 16.11 14.90 11.57
C LEU A 279 15.90 16.40 11.80
N ARG A 280 15.78 17.18 10.71
CA ARG A 280 15.51 18.64 10.78
C ARG A 280 14.16 18.97 11.42
N THR A 281 13.26 17.99 11.54
CA THR A 281 11.91 18.16 12.07
C THR A 281 11.65 17.38 13.35
N GLY A 282 12.70 16.82 13.98
CA GLY A 282 12.65 16.25 15.34
C GLY A 282 12.63 14.72 15.42
N TYR A 283 12.55 14.03 14.28
CA TYR A 283 12.38 12.58 14.19
C TYR A 283 13.72 11.84 14.24
N ARG A 284 14.23 11.60 15.46
CA ARG A 284 15.56 10.99 15.70
C ARG A 284 15.55 9.47 15.72
N ASP A 285 14.42 8.85 16.04
CA ASP A 285 14.33 7.39 16.15
C ASP A 285 14.44 6.72 14.77
N GLU A 286 13.87 7.35 13.74
CA GLU A 286 14.00 6.93 12.34
C GLU A 286 15.47 6.96 11.89
N ALA A 287 16.21 8.01 12.25
CA ALA A 287 17.64 8.10 11.93
C ALA A 287 18.48 7.05 12.65
N ARG A 288 18.15 6.75 13.92
CA ARG A 288 18.82 5.65 14.64
C ARG A 288 18.57 4.31 13.95
N ALA A 289 17.31 4.00 13.63
CA ALA A 289 16.93 2.75 12.99
C ALA A 289 17.61 2.58 11.63
N TRP A 290 17.62 3.63 10.80
CA TRP A 290 18.30 3.57 9.51
C TRP A 290 19.82 3.45 9.65
N ARG A 291 20.45 4.14 10.60
CA ARG A 291 21.90 3.97 10.84
C ARG A 291 22.23 2.52 11.22
N GLU A 292 21.43 1.92 12.09
CA GLU A 292 21.60 0.51 12.46
C GLU A 292 21.38 -0.41 11.24
N TRP A 293 20.42 -0.10 10.38
CA TRP A 293 20.23 -0.77 9.09
C TRP A 293 21.46 -0.67 8.20
N LEU A 294 21.97 0.55 8.00
CA LEU A 294 23.10 0.82 7.12
C LEU A 294 24.33 0.03 7.57
N LEU A 295 24.66 0.05 8.86
CA LEU A 295 25.78 -0.69 9.42
C LEU A 295 25.68 -2.21 9.17
N ARG A 296 24.47 -2.77 9.15
CA ARG A 296 24.24 -4.18 8.82
C ARG A 296 24.34 -4.44 7.31
N ALA A 297 23.74 -3.58 6.48
CA ALA A 297 23.71 -3.72 5.04
C ALA A 297 25.12 -3.59 4.41
N VAL A 298 25.90 -2.60 4.86
CA VAL A 298 27.26 -2.33 4.37
C VAL A 298 28.33 -3.14 5.09
N ALA A 299 27.96 -3.98 6.06
CA ALA A 299 28.92 -4.80 6.79
C ALA A 299 29.81 -5.60 5.83
N GLY A 300 31.11 -5.62 6.12
CA GLY A 300 32.12 -6.23 5.26
C GLY A 300 33.12 -5.20 4.74
N ASP A 301 33.53 -5.37 3.49
CA ASP A 301 34.52 -4.51 2.83
C ASP A 301 33.85 -3.22 2.29
N PRO A 302 34.29 -2.03 2.72
CA PRO A 302 33.78 -0.75 2.23
C PRO A 302 33.88 -0.56 0.71
N GLU A 303 34.81 -1.25 0.03
CA GLU A 303 34.92 -1.18 -1.44
C GLU A 303 33.73 -1.83 -2.15
N ASN A 304 32.97 -2.68 -1.45
CA ASN A 304 31.80 -3.38 -1.98
C ASN A 304 30.47 -2.67 -1.65
N LEU A 305 30.51 -1.35 -1.46
CA LEU A 305 29.31 -0.57 -1.20
C LEU A 305 28.45 -0.47 -2.47
N GLN A 306 27.22 -0.99 -2.41
CA GLN A 306 26.22 -0.87 -3.48
C GLN A 306 25.41 0.41 -3.34
N ILE A 307 24.81 0.86 -4.45
CA ILE A 307 24.00 2.08 -4.50
C ILE A 307 22.62 1.90 -3.84
N MET A 308 22.15 0.66 -3.78
CA MET A 308 20.89 0.27 -3.18
C MET A 308 20.96 -1.16 -2.63
N TYR A 309 20.03 -1.47 -1.73
CA TYR A 309 19.90 -2.77 -1.08
C TYR A 309 18.42 -3.15 -0.94
N GLY A 310 18.16 -4.41 -0.68
CA GLY A 310 16.86 -4.90 -0.23
C GLY A 310 16.44 -4.20 1.07
N ILE A 311 15.15 -4.20 1.38
CA ILE A 311 14.64 -3.44 2.53
C ILE A 311 15.15 -3.97 3.88
N ALA A 312 15.67 -5.20 3.94
CA ALA A 312 16.38 -5.72 5.11
C ALA A 312 17.91 -5.71 4.98
N GLY A 313 18.46 -5.16 3.89
CA GLY A 313 19.89 -5.06 3.61
C GLY A 313 20.41 -6.14 2.66
N GLU A 314 19.52 -6.89 1.98
CA GLU A 314 19.88 -7.88 0.99
C GLU A 314 20.67 -7.26 -0.17
N ARG A 315 21.72 -7.92 -0.65
CA ARG A 315 22.61 -7.41 -1.72
C ARG A 315 22.21 -7.85 -3.13
N GLU A 316 21.52 -8.98 -3.22
CA GLU A 316 21.08 -9.58 -4.48
C GLU A 316 19.66 -9.10 -4.81
N LEU A 317 19.54 -8.30 -5.88
CA LEU A 317 18.28 -7.70 -6.33
C LEU A 317 17.92 -8.18 -7.74
N GLY A 318 17.84 -9.51 -7.91
CA GLY A 318 17.62 -10.16 -9.20
C GLY A 318 16.47 -9.55 -9.99
N GLU A 319 16.73 -9.18 -11.24
CA GLU A 319 15.77 -8.52 -12.11
C GLU A 319 15.02 -9.52 -13.00
N MET A 320 13.71 -9.31 -13.16
CA MET A 320 12.84 -10.09 -14.04
C MET A 320 11.84 -9.18 -14.74
N GLU A 321 11.57 -9.46 -16.02
CA GLU A 321 10.50 -8.81 -16.78
C GLU A 321 9.19 -9.60 -16.65
N LEU A 322 8.06 -8.91 -16.46
CA LEU A 322 6.72 -9.48 -16.33
C LEU A 322 5.94 -9.27 -17.65
N ASP A 323 6.14 -10.17 -18.62
CA ASP A 323 5.61 -10.06 -19.99
C ASP A 323 4.08 -10.17 -20.13
N TRP A 324 3.39 -10.62 -19.09
CA TRP A 324 1.92 -10.67 -19.04
C TRP A 324 1.27 -9.37 -18.56
N LEU A 325 2.05 -8.38 -18.13
CA LEU A 325 1.57 -7.07 -17.74
C LEU A 325 1.85 -6.05 -18.85
N PRO A 326 0.85 -5.30 -19.33
CA PRO A 326 1.05 -4.26 -20.34
C PRO A 326 1.89 -3.08 -19.83
N GLY A 327 1.91 -2.87 -18.51
CA GLY A 327 2.51 -1.69 -17.88
C GLY A 327 1.53 -0.53 -17.76
N TYR A 328 1.92 0.48 -16.98
CA TYR A 328 1.11 1.68 -16.81
C TYR A 328 1.07 2.47 -18.12
N GLU A 329 -0.13 2.78 -18.64
CA GLU A 329 -0.31 3.45 -19.95
C GLU A 329 0.48 2.74 -21.08
N ASP A 330 0.44 1.40 -21.10
CA ASP A 330 1.14 0.52 -22.05
C ASP A 330 2.68 0.71 -22.08
N SER A 331 3.26 1.23 -20.99
CA SER A 331 4.70 1.46 -20.87
C SER A 331 5.44 0.17 -20.52
N ALA A 332 6.18 -0.37 -21.49
CA ALA A 332 6.92 -1.62 -21.37
C ALA A 332 8.45 -1.40 -21.42
N PRO A 333 9.25 -2.31 -20.81
CA PRO A 333 8.82 -3.51 -20.10
C PRO A 333 8.44 -3.22 -18.64
N VAL A 334 7.67 -4.12 -18.05
CA VAL A 334 7.41 -4.16 -16.61
C VAL A 334 8.51 -4.98 -15.94
N ARG A 335 9.25 -4.39 -15.01
CA ARG A 335 10.37 -5.00 -14.27
C ARG A 335 10.04 -5.20 -12.79
N VAL A 336 10.57 -6.25 -12.21
CA VAL A 336 10.68 -6.43 -10.76
C VAL A 336 12.11 -6.78 -10.42
N GLY A 337 12.59 -6.36 -9.26
CA GLY A 337 14.03 -6.37 -9.02
C GLY A 337 14.72 -5.18 -9.67
N ASN A 338 16.02 -5.05 -9.43
CA ASN A 338 16.75 -3.92 -9.96
C ASN A 338 18.22 -4.28 -10.23
N GLY A 339 18.54 -4.43 -11.52
CA GLY A 339 19.89 -4.74 -11.98
C GLY A 339 20.90 -3.60 -11.79
N ALA A 340 20.48 -2.42 -11.34
CA ALA A 340 21.42 -1.32 -11.07
C ALA A 340 22.22 -1.50 -9.76
N ALA A 341 21.96 -2.57 -8.98
CA ALA A 341 22.74 -2.89 -7.77
C ALA A 341 24.26 -3.03 -8.05
N ASP A 342 24.64 -3.41 -9.28
CA ASP A 342 26.04 -3.58 -9.70
C ASP A 342 26.66 -2.30 -10.30
N GLN A 343 25.89 -1.21 -10.41
CA GLN A 343 26.39 0.04 -10.99
C GLN A 343 27.26 0.81 -9.99
N LEU A 344 28.44 1.25 -10.43
CA LEU A 344 29.30 2.12 -9.65
C LEU A 344 28.79 3.56 -9.69
N GLN A 345 28.32 4.09 -8.55
CA GLN A 345 28.06 5.51 -8.36
C GLN A 345 28.92 6.04 -7.19
N LEU A 346 29.84 6.95 -7.51
CA LEU A 346 30.87 7.42 -6.55
C LEU A 346 30.35 8.44 -5.53
N ASP A 347 29.20 9.05 -5.78
CA ASP A 347 28.60 10.05 -4.89
C ASP A 347 27.99 9.41 -3.63
N VAL A 348 27.67 8.11 -3.67
CA VAL A 348 27.05 7.40 -2.54
C VAL A 348 27.91 7.45 -1.27
N TYR A 349 29.24 7.45 -1.41
CA TYR A 349 30.13 7.62 -0.25
C TYR A 349 29.96 8.98 0.44
N GLY A 350 29.70 10.03 -0.34
CA GLY A 350 29.42 11.37 0.18
C GLY A 350 28.08 11.41 0.92
N GLU A 351 27.04 10.88 0.30
CA GLU A 351 25.68 10.82 0.88
C GLU A 351 25.64 10.02 2.19
N VAL A 352 26.35 8.89 2.23
CA VAL A 352 26.48 8.06 3.45
C VAL A 352 27.24 8.79 4.56
N THR A 353 28.19 9.67 4.21
CA THR A 353 28.95 10.44 5.20
C THR A 353 28.17 11.66 5.70
N GLU A 354 27.29 12.24 4.87
CA GLU A 354 26.43 13.36 5.24
C GLU A 354 25.28 12.95 6.16
N ALA A 355 24.69 11.77 5.93
CA ALA A 355 23.61 11.19 6.72
C ALA A 355 24.07 10.76 8.13
#